data_AF-A0A498SMF3-F1
#
_entry.id   AF-A0A498SMF3-F1
#
_cell.length_a   1.000
_cell.length_b   1.000
_cell.length_c   1.000
_cell.angle_alpha   90.00
_cell.angle_beta   90.00
_cell.angle_gamma   90.00
#
_symmetry.space_group_name_H-M   'P 1'
#
loop_
_entity.id
_entity.type
_entity.pdbx_description
1 polymer ?
#
loop_
_entity_poly.entity_id
_entity_poly.type
_entity_poly.pdbx_seq_one_letter_code
_entity_poly.pdbx_strand_id
1 'polypeptide(L)'
;MSQSEEIGFACPGNQIAIGGLCHPFARLGEACMYSEQCIDRWYPSLICANGHCMIRMDDDTSEPTCQDRRAHVEYMNGTVKNCLYWPCTVGYFCEYNEYYNGGQYICCGTNANDIYGLIYQNCLKELQVKGKVKVYPGTKKPLHCSAADSCTFLDTPNCVMSYRYGYKVCCSTINC
;
A
#
# COMPACT_ATOMS: atom_id res chain seq x y z
N MET A 1 13.41 -40.72 -31.04
CA MET A 1 12.97 -39.60 -30.19
C MET A 1 11.81 -40.11 -29.35
N SER A 2 12.12 -40.51 -28.12
CA SER A 2 11.15 -41.01 -27.14
C SER A 2 10.34 -39.84 -26.60
N GLN A 3 9.04 -39.83 -26.88
CA GLN A 3 8.09 -38.95 -26.19
C GLN A 3 7.79 -39.59 -24.85
N SER A 4 8.30 -39.00 -23.77
CA SER A 4 7.93 -39.31 -22.39
C SER A 4 6.57 -38.69 -22.12
N GLU A 5 5.53 -39.51 -22.19
CA GLU A 5 4.17 -39.20 -21.78
C GLU A 5 4.15 -39.13 -20.25
N GLU A 6 4.17 -37.92 -19.67
CA GLU A 6 3.91 -37.74 -18.25
C GLU A 6 2.45 -38.14 -17.99
N ILE A 7 2.26 -39.40 -17.56
CA ILE A 7 1.00 -39.84 -16.96
C ILE A 7 0.83 -38.99 -15.70
N GLY A 8 0.00 -37.93 -15.80
CA GLY A 8 -0.39 -37.12 -14.65
C GLY A 8 -1.00 -38.03 -13.60
N PHE A 9 -0.22 -38.36 -12.56
CA PHE A 9 -0.68 -39.13 -11.42
C PHE A 9 -1.69 -38.28 -10.64
N ALA A 10 -2.97 -38.44 -10.97
CA ALA A 10 -4.06 -37.72 -10.35
C ALA A 10 -4.62 -38.55 -9.18
N CYS A 11 -4.63 -37.95 -7.99
CA CYS A 11 -5.22 -38.57 -6.81
C CYS A 11 -6.75 -38.45 -6.80
N PRO A 12 -7.46 -39.32 -6.07
CA PRO A 12 -8.90 -39.19 -5.83
C PRO A 12 -9.25 -37.80 -5.27
N GLY A 13 -10.48 -37.32 -5.49
CA GLY A 13 -10.87 -35.94 -5.16
C GLY A 13 -10.79 -35.51 -3.69
N ASN A 14 -10.48 -36.42 -2.77
CA ASN A 14 -10.23 -36.15 -1.35
C ASN A 14 -8.73 -36.28 -0.97
N GLN A 15 -7.85 -36.33 -1.95
CA GLN A 15 -6.42 -36.57 -1.78
C GLN A 15 -5.58 -35.64 -2.67
N ILE A 16 -4.34 -35.44 -2.28
CA ILE A 16 -3.32 -34.66 -3.00
C ILE A 16 -2.10 -35.52 -3.31
N ALA A 17 -1.55 -35.34 -4.51
CA ALA A 17 -0.33 -36.01 -4.95
C ALA A 17 0.89 -35.26 -4.41
N ILE A 18 1.67 -35.90 -3.52
CA ILE A 18 2.93 -35.36 -2.99
C ILE A 18 3.99 -36.44 -3.17
N GLY A 19 5.05 -36.13 -3.93
CA GLY A 19 6.12 -37.11 -4.18
C GLY A 19 5.67 -38.39 -4.90
N GLY A 20 4.60 -38.35 -5.69
CA GLY A 20 4.05 -39.51 -6.40
C GLY A 20 3.19 -40.44 -5.53
N LEU A 21 2.88 -40.04 -4.29
CA LEU A 21 1.97 -40.74 -3.37
C LEU A 21 0.74 -39.87 -3.12
N CYS A 22 -0.41 -40.52 -2.94
CA CYS A 22 -1.65 -39.81 -2.61
C CYS A 22 -1.83 -39.72 -1.09
N HIS A 23 -1.99 -38.50 -0.60
CA HIS A 23 -2.21 -38.19 0.80
C HIS A 23 -3.60 -37.59 0.98
N PRO A 24 -4.36 -37.96 2.03
CA PRO A 24 -5.65 -37.33 2.31
C PRO A 24 -5.48 -35.84 2.63
N PHE A 25 -6.45 -35.04 2.21
CA PHE A 25 -6.57 -33.67 2.72
C PHE A 25 -6.82 -33.69 4.23
N ALA A 26 -6.30 -32.68 4.91
CA ALA A 26 -6.40 -32.48 6.34
C ALA A 26 -6.88 -31.04 6.62
N ARG A 27 -7.73 -30.89 7.63
CA ARG A 27 -8.23 -29.61 8.14
C ARG A 27 -7.46 -29.18 9.39
N LEU A 28 -7.75 -27.96 9.89
CA LEU A 28 -7.18 -27.47 11.14
C LEU A 28 -7.29 -28.50 12.28
N GLY A 29 -6.16 -28.83 12.90
CA GLY A 29 -6.05 -29.80 13.99
C GLY A 29 -6.02 -31.27 13.56
N GLU A 30 -6.22 -31.58 12.28
CA GLU A 30 -6.14 -32.96 11.76
C GLU A 30 -4.70 -33.38 11.48
N ALA A 31 -4.46 -34.69 11.45
CA ALA A 31 -3.15 -35.27 11.23
C ALA A 31 -2.65 -35.02 9.80
N CYS A 32 -1.38 -34.64 9.68
CA CYS A 32 -0.72 -34.38 8.41
C CYS A 32 0.74 -34.87 8.42
N MET A 33 1.28 -35.09 7.23
CA MET A 33 2.71 -35.35 6.98
C MET A 33 3.37 -34.20 6.23
N TYR A 34 2.60 -33.52 5.37
CA TYR A 34 3.03 -32.43 4.50
C TYR A 34 2.05 -31.26 4.58
N SER A 35 2.55 -30.03 4.45
CA SER A 35 1.73 -28.81 4.56
C SER A 35 0.70 -28.69 3.44
N GLU A 36 0.98 -29.24 2.27
CA GLU A 36 0.11 -29.27 1.10
C GLU A 36 -1.17 -30.08 1.34
N GLN A 37 -1.20 -30.95 2.36
CA GLN A 37 -2.41 -31.63 2.80
C GLN A 37 -3.38 -30.70 3.52
N CYS A 38 -2.87 -29.63 4.14
CA CYS A 38 -3.65 -28.75 4.99
C CYS A 38 -4.45 -27.75 4.14
N ILE A 39 -5.74 -28.03 3.94
CA ILE A 39 -6.62 -27.19 3.12
C ILE A 39 -7.80 -26.75 3.96
N ASP A 40 -7.92 -25.44 4.17
CA ASP A 40 -9.06 -24.84 4.82
C ASP A 40 -9.49 -23.56 4.09
N ARG A 41 -10.80 -23.31 4.08
CA ARG A 41 -11.38 -22.13 3.43
C ARG A 41 -11.07 -20.85 4.22
N TRP A 42 -10.98 -20.96 5.54
CA TRP A 42 -10.79 -19.85 6.47
C TRP A 42 -9.31 -19.57 6.73
N TYR A 43 -8.47 -20.60 6.62
CA TYR A 43 -7.04 -20.53 6.94
C TYR A 43 -6.19 -21.03 5.76
N PRO A 44 -5.97 -20.21 4.72
CA PRO A 44 -5.14 -20.60 3.57
C PRO A 44 -3.66 -20.80 3.94
N SER A 45 -3.23 -20.34 5.11
CA SER A 45 -1.87 -20.41 5.62
C SER A 45 -1.61 -21.57 6.59
N LEU A 46 -2.48 -22.59 6.61
CA LEU A 46 -2.21 -23.80 7.39
C LEU A 46 -0.91 -24.47 6.95
N ILE A 47 -0.12 -24.89 7.94
CA ILE A 47 1.09 -25.68 7.74
C ILE A 47 1.01 -26.96 8.54
N CYS A 48 1.70 -27.99 8.07
CA CYS A 48 1.86 -29.20 8.84
C CYS A 48 2.98 -29.02 9.88
N ALA A 49 2.60 -28.96 11.15
CA ALA A 49 3.54 -28.77 12.25
C ALA A 49 3.20 -29.75 13.39
N ASN A 50 4.21 -30.41 13.94
CA ASN A 50 4.04 -31.49 14.94
C ASN A 50 3.05 -32.58 14.50
N GLY A 51 3.01 -32.89 13.20
CA GLY A 51 2.12 -33.90 12.61
C GLY A 51 0.65 -33.50 12.54
N HIS A 52 0.31 -32.22 12.78
CA HIS A 52 -1.05 -31.71 12.69
C HIS A 52 -1.09 -30.41 11.88
N CYS A 53 -2.20 -30.17 11.18
CA CYS A 53 -2.40 -28.91 10.47
C CYS A 53 -2.64 -27.79 11.48
N MET A 54 -1.74 -26.81 11.51
CA MET A 54 -1.79 -25.68 12.43
C MET A 54 -1.69 -24.38 11.65
N ILE A 55 -2.29 -23.32 12.19
CA ILE A 55 -2.13 -21.97 11.64
C ILE A 55 -0.66 -21.58 11.79
N ARG A 56 -0.05 -21.13 10.71
CA ARG A 56 1.31 -20.61 10.76
C ARG A 56 1.30 -19.34 11.61
N MET A 57 1.95 -19.39 12.77
CA MET A 57 1.96 -18.29 13.76
C MET A 57 2.62 -16.99 13.25
N ASP A 58 3.29 -17.02 12.09
CA ASP A 58 3.80 -15.82 11.40
C ASP A 58 2.73 -15.12 10.54
N ASP A 59 1.62 -15.81 10.25
CA ASP A 59 0.45 -15.22 9.60
C ASP A 59 -0.56 -14.94 10.72
N ASP A 60 -0.31 -13.86 11.45
CA ASP A 60 -1.16 -13.42 12.54
C ASP A 60 -2.51 -12.96 11.97
N THR A 61 -3.40 -13.91 11.70
CA THR A 61 -4.80 -13.66 11.32
C THR A 61 -5.58 -12.94 12.42
N SER A 62 -4.97 -12.69 13.61
CA SER A 62 -5.55 -11.82 14.63
C SER A 62 -5.33 -10.34 14.32
N GLU A 63 -4.34 -9.98 13.50
CA GLU A 63 -4.19 -8.62 13.02
C GLU A 63 -5.00 -8.45 11.73
N PRO A 64 -6.06 -7.62 11.76
CA PRO A 64 -6.77 -7.31 10.53
C PRO A 64 -5.83 -6.59 9.58
N THR A 65 -5.88 -7.00 8.33
CA THR A 65 -5.17 -6.35 7.23
C THR A 65 -6.16 -5.70 6.29
N CYS A 66 -5.69 -4.63 5.64
CA CYS A 66 -6.45 -3.96 4.60
C CYS A 66 -6.22 -4.61 3.24
N GLN A 67 -7.22 -4.54 2.35
CA GLN A 67 -7.10 -5.02 0.98
C GLN A 67 -5.98 -4.28 0.22
N ASP A 68 -5.84 -2.97 0.45
CA ASP A 68 -4.68 -2.20 0.00
C ASP A 68 -3.54 -2.31 1.00
N ARG A 69 -2.37 -2.78 0.54
CA ARG A 69 -1.14 -2.92 1.35
C ARG A 69 -0.60 -1.60 1.89
N ARG A 70 -1.01 -0.46 1.34
CA ARG A 70 -0.62 0.88 1.80
C ARG A 70 -1.63 1.48 2.77
N ALA A 71 -2.81 0.90 2.86
CA ALA A 71 -3.84 1.29 3.81
C ALA A 71 -3.54 0.67 5.18
N HIS A 72 -4.02 1.32 6.22
CA HIS A 72 -3.87 0.91 7.60
C HIS A 72 -5.26 0.71 8.19
N VAL A 73 -5.39 -0.20 9.15
CA VAL A 73 -6.66 -0.43 9.83
C VAL A 73 -6.92 0.68 10.84
N GLU A 74 -8.16 1.18 10.88
CA GLU A 74 -8.60 2.14 11.87
C GLU A 74 -8.95 1.43 13.19
N TYR A 75 -8.41 1.95 14.30
CA TYR A 75 -8.73 1.47 15.64
C TYR A 75 -9.52 2.52 16.41
N MET A 76 -10.51 2.05 17.16
CA MET A 76 -11.27 2.81 18.14
C MET A 76 -11.02 2.19 19.51
N ASN A 77 -10.37 2.94 20.41
CA ASN A 77 -10.04 2.51 21.77
C ASN A 77 -9.25 1.18 21.83
N GLY A 78 -8.29 0.99 20.93
CA GLY A 78 -7.49 -0.25 20.87
C GLY A 78 -8.21 -1.46 20.26
N THR A 79 -9.46 -1.29 19.81
CA THR A 79 -10.20 -2.32 19.07
C THR A 79 -10.42 -1.90 17.63
N VAL A 80 -10.51 -2.87 16.75
CA VAL A 80 -10.70 -2.64 15.31
C VAL A 80 -12.07 -2.06 15.07
N LYS A 81 -12.11 -0.92 14.39
CA LYS A 81 -13.36 -0.17 14.22
C LYS A 81 -14.26 -0.89 13.24
N ASN A 82 -15.44 -1.32 13.74
CA ASN A 82 -16.44 -1.97 12.90
C ASN A 82 -17.27 -0.94 12.15
N CYS A 83 -17.08 -0.84 10.84
CA CYS A 83 -17.77 0.16 10.01
C CYS A 83 -19.24 -0.15 9.72
N LEU A 84 -19.73 -1.32 10.14
CA LEU A 84 -21.16 -1.60 10.17
C LEU A 84 -21.88 -0.80 11.27
N TYR A 85 -21.18 -0.48 12.37
CA TYR A 85 -21.75 0.18 13.54
C TYR A 85 -21.27 1.62 13.71
N TRP A 86 -20.02 1.91 13.34
CA TRP A 86 -19.40 3.22 13.54
C TRP A 86 -18.81 3.76 12.24
N PRO A 87 -19.12 5.01 11.84
CA PRO A 87 -18.59 5.56 10.60
C PRO A 87 -17.07 5.70 10.65
N CYS A 88 -16.39 5.36 9.55
CA CYS A 88 -14.94 5.51 9.43
C CYS A 88 -14.50 6.98 9.48
N THR A 89 -13.28 7.22 9.97
CA THR A 89 -12.68 8.56 9.96
C THR A 89 -12.39 8.99 8.51
N VAL A 90 -12.38 10.31 8.27
CA VAL A 90 -12.03 10.87 6.96
C VAL A 90 -10.66 10.35 6.50
N GLY A 91 -10.63 9.75 5.30
CA GLY A 91 -9.45 9.08 4.75
C GLY A 91 -9.48 7.54 4.84
N TYR A 92 -10.49 6.98 5.53
CA TYR A 92 -10.75 5.55 5.61
C TYR A 92 -12.04 5.17 4.87
N PHE A 93 -12.04 4.00 4.26
CA PHE A 93 -13.16 3.36 3.58
C PHE A 93 -13.52 2.06 4.30
N CYS A 94 -14.80 1.67 4.21
CA CYS A 94 -15.30 0.46 4.84
C CYS A 94 -15.10 -0.73 3.91
N GLU A 95 -14.44 -1.78 4.39
CA GLU A 95 -14.23 -3.02 3.65
C GLU A 95 -14.53 -4.25 4.51
N TYR A 96 -14.86 -5.36 3.86
CA TYR A 96 -15.14 -6.62 4.55
C TYR A 96 -13.86 -7.45 4.65
N ASN A 97 -13.46 -7.80 5.87
CA ASN A 97 -12.36 -8.71 6.13
C ASN A 97 -12.92 -10.07 6.56
N GLU A 98 -12.78 -11.07 5.67
CA GLU A 98 -13.28 -12.43 5.89
C GLU A 98 -12.47 -13.22 6.93
N TYR A 99 -11.24 -12.79 7.21
CA TYR A 99 -10.29 -13.47 8.08
C TYR A 99 -10.37 -12.98 9.53
N TYR A 100 -10.82 -11.74 9.75
CA TYR A 100 -10.91 -11.14 11.09
C TYR A 100 -12.27 -11.40 11.75
N ASN A 101 -12.27 -11.96 12.98
CA ASN A 101 -13.47 -12.24 13.79
C ASN A 101 -14.58 -13.05 13.08
N GLY A 102 -14.23 -13.98 12.19
CA GLY A 102 -15.21 -14.77 11.43
C GLY A 102 -15.97 -13.95 10.38
N GLY A 103 -15.41 -12.83 9.95
CA GLY A 103 -16.00 -11.92 8.98
C GLY A 103 -16.47 -10.62 9.63
N GLN A 104 -15.72 -9.54 9.45
CA GLN A 104 -16.04 -8.24 10.01
C GLN A 104 -15.80 -7.12 9.00
N TYR A 105 -16.70 -6.13 9.01
CA TYR A 105 -16.51 -4.87 8.28
C TYR A 105 -15.54 -3.97 9.06
N ILE A 106 -14.38 -3.66 8.48
CA ILE A 106 -13.31 -2.86 9.09
C ILE A 106 -13.09 -1.56 8.30
N CYS A 107 -12.63 -0.53 8.99
CA CYS A 107 -12.21 0.72 8.35
C CYS A 107 -10.75 0.62 7.90
N CYS A 108 -10.50 0.83 6.62
CA CYS A 108 -9.18 0.76 5.99
C CYS A 108 -8.87 2.02 5.21
N GLY A 109 -7.67 2.55 5.37
CA GLY A 109 -7.24 3.72 4.61
C GLY A 109 -6.06 4.41 5.26
N THR A 110 -5.91 5.69 4.99
CA THR A 110 -4.84 6.50 5.55
C THR A 110 -5.45 7.70 6.23
N ASN A 111 -5.01 7.99 7.45
CA ASN A 111 -5.48 9.19 8.13
C ASN A 111 -5.19 10.42 7.26
N ALA A 112 -6.18 11.30 7.12
CA ALA A 112 -5.99 12.56 6.39
C ALA A 112 -4.79 13.38 6.92
N ASN A 113 -4.43 13.23 8.19
CA ASN A 113 -3.24 13.84 8.78
C ASN A 113 -1.93 13.26 8.22
N ASP A 114 -1.89 11.97 7.89
CA ASP A 114 -0.74 11.33 7.23
C ASP A 114 -0.66 11.70 5.75
N ILE A 115 -1.79 11.96 5.11
CA ILE A 115 -1.85 12.53 3.74
C ILE A 115 -1.23 13.94 3.73
N TYR A 116 -1.52 14.81 4.71
CA TYR A 116 -0.86 16.11 4.80
C TYR A 116 0.65 15.97 5.05
N GLY A 117 1.09 14.99 5.85
CA GLY A 117 2.51 14.70 6.07
C GLY A 117 3.25 14.20 4.82
N LEU A 118 2.64 13.29 4.05
CA LEU A 118 3.18 12.79 2.78
C LEU A 118 3.18 13.86 1.68
N ILE A 119 2.13 14.69 1.60
CA ILE A 119 2.11 15.85 0.71
C ILE A 119 3.21 16.84 1.10
N TYR A 120 3.42 17.10 2.39
CA TYR A 120 4.48 18.00 2.85
C TYR A 120 5.88 17.46 2.52
N GLN A 121 6.14 16.17 2.72
CA GLN A 121 7.42 15.54 2.35
C GLN A 121 7.66 15.49 0.83
N ASN A 122 6.64 15.14 0.04
CA ASN A 122 6.77 15.08 -1.42
C ASN A 122 6.83 16.49 -2.05
N CYS A 123 6.13 17.47 -1.47
CA CYS A 123 6.22 18.87 -1.87
C CYS A 123 7.60 19.46 -1.52
N LEU A 124 8.19 19.11 -0.36
CA LEU A 124 9.55 19.53 -0.01
C LEU A 124 10.61 18.95 -0.96
N LYS A 125 10.43 17.70 -1.44
CA LYS A 125 11.32 17.12 -2.46
C LYS A 125 11.18 17.80 -3.83
N GLU A 126 9.98 18.20 -4.25
CA GLU A 126 9.81 19.02 -5.47
C GLU A 126 10.31 20.45 -5.33
N LEU A 127 10.26 21.02 -4.12
CA LEU A 127 10.71 22.39 -3.84
C LEU A 127 12.24 22.56 -3.96
N GLN A 128 13.00 21.47 -3.91
CA GLN A 128 14.45 21.50 -4.12
C GLN A 128 14.85 21.63 -5.60
N VAL A 129 13.93 21.36 -6.53
CA VAL A 129 14.22 21.38 -7.98
C VAL A 129 13.67 22.65 -8.66
N LYS A 130 12.59 23.24 -8.14
CA LYS A 130 12.01 24.49 -8.66
C LYS A 130 12.69 25.70 -8.03
N GLY A 131 13.16 26.62 -8.88
CA GLY A 131 13.82 27.84 -8.44
C GLY A 131 12.90 28.75 -7.63
N LYS A 132 13.50 29.59 -6.77
CA LYS A 132 12.78 30.62 -6.03
C LYS A 132 12.48 31.80 -6.94
N VAL A 133 11.25 32.29 -6.89
CA VAL A 133 10.79 33.45 -7.67
C VAL A 133 10.90 34.73 -6.84
N LYS A 134 11.45 35.79 -7.41
CA LYS A 134 11.48 37.12 -6.79
C LYS A 134 10.07 37.73 -6.83
N VAL A 135 9.65 38.37 -5.75
CA VAL A 135 8.34 39.06 -5.64
C VAL A 135 8.53 40.54 -5.32
N TYR A 136 7.55 41.38 -5.65
CA TYR A 136 7.57 42.79 -5.24
C TYR A 136 7.51 42.89 -3.70
N PRO A 137 8.33 43.75 -3.07
CA PRO A 137 8.35 43.92 -1.62
C PRO A 137 6.95 44.18 -1.06
N GLY A 138 6.60 43.50 0.04
CA GLY A 138 5.28 43.64 0.68
C GLY A 138 4.12 42.99 -0.08
N THR A 139 4.39 42.30 -1.20
CA THR A 139 3.36 41.59 -1.97
C THR A 139 3.69 40.11 -2.17
N LYS A 140 2.70 39.34 -2.62
CA LYS A 140 2.90 37.97 -3.12
C LYS A 140 2.99 37.92 -4.66
N LYS A 141 3.16 39.06 -5.33
CA LYS A 141 3.18 39.16 -6.80
C LYS A 141 4.59 38.92 -7.34
N PRO A 142 4.78 37.96 -8.27
CA PRO A 142 6.07 37.75 -8.94
C PRO A 142 6.56 39.00 -9.66
N LEU A 143 7.87 39.22 -9.60
CA LEU A 143 8.54 40.27 -10.34
C LEU A 143 8.62 39.84 -11.82
N HIS A 144 7.87 40.55 -12.66
CA HIS A 144 7.88 40.32 -14.10
C HIS A 144 9.22 40.76 -14.71
N CYS A 145 9.71 39.99 -15.68
CA CYS A 145 10.91 40.34 -16.45
C CYS A 145 10.64 40.18 -17.94
N SER A 146 11.25 41.04 -18.77
CA SER A 146 11.03 41.04 -20.22
C SER A 146 12.23 40.50 -21.00
N ALA A 147 13.45 40.74 -20.52
CA ALA A 147 14.71 40.34 -21.14
C ALA A 147 15.60 39.54 -20.17
N ALA A 148 16.60 38.83 -20.71
CA ALA A 148 17.48 37.95 -19.94
C ALA A 148 18.27 38.68 -18.84
N ASP A 149 18.57 39.96 -19.06
CA ASP A 149 19.30 40.87 -18.18
C ASP A 149 18.39 41.70 -17.24
N SER A 150 17.08 41.56 -17.36
CA SER A 150 16.10 42.30 -16.53
C SER A 150 16.18 41.91 -15.04
N CYS A 151 16.82 40.79 -14.73
CA CYS A 151 16.97 40.26 -13.38
C CYS A 151 18.36 40.54 -12.85
N THR A 152 18.55 41.68 -12.18
CA THR A 152 19.85 42.13 -11.65
C THR A 152 20.16 41.59 -10.25
N PHE A 153 19.33 40.68 -9.74
CA PHE A 153 19.46 40.16 -8.38
C PHE A 153 20.35 38.91 -8.34
N LEU A 154 21.34 38.91 -7.46
CA LEU A 154 22.28 37.80 -7.28
C LEU A 154 21.57 36.47 -6.94
N ASP A 155 20.45 36.53 -6.23
CA ASP A 155 19.68 35.36 -5.80
C ASP A 155 18.68 34.86 -6.86
N THR A 156 18.32 35.69 -7.83
CA THR A 156 17.31 35.40 -8.85
C THR A 156 17.70 35.97 -10.21
N PRO A 157 18.84 35.55 -10.79
CA PRO A 157 19.40 36.20 -11.98
C PRO A 157 18.72 35.79 -13.29
N ASN A 158 17.88 34.74 -13.28
CA ASN A 158 17.35 34.16 -14.51
C ASN A 158 15.96 34.72 -14.82
N CYS A 159 15.79 35.34 -15.98
CA CYS A 159 14.45 35.68 -16.50
C CYS A 159 13.87 34.50 -17.28
N VAL A 160 13.00 33.71 -16.63
CA VAL A 160 12.45 32.48 -17.22
C VAL A 160 10.93 32.44 -17.16
N MET A 161 10.33 31.73 -18.11
CA MET A 161 8.88 31.55 -18.17
C MET A 161 8.43 30.68 -17.00
N SER A 162 7.53 31.19 -16.17
CA SER A 162 6.90 30.40 -15.12
C SER A 162 5.54 29.88 -15.57
N TYR A 163 5.40 28.56 -15.65
CA TYR A 163 4.12 27.91 -15.98
C TYR A 163 3.04 28.20 -14.94
N ARG A 164 3.43 28.41 -13.67
CA ARG A 164 2.49 28.73 -12.59
C ARG A 164 1.85 30.10 -12.76
N TYR A 165 2.60 31.07 -13.27
CA TYR A 165 2.16 32.46 -13.37
C TYR A 165 1.75 32.87 -14.78
N GLY A 166 2.14 32.11 -15.80
CA GLY A 166 1.80 32.37 -17.20
C GLY A 166 2.60 33.52 -17.82
N TYR A 167 3.69 33.96 -17.18
CA TYR A 167 4.59 34.99 -17.68
C TYR A 167 6.02 34.80 -17.17
N LYS A 168 6.96 35.57 -17.73
CA LYS A 168 8.37 35.52 -17.37
C LYS A 168 8.65 36.22 -16.03
N VAL A 169 9.39 35.54 -15.16
CA VAL A 169 9.73 36.01 -13.81
C VAL A 169 11.22 35.84 -13.50
N CYS A 170 11.72 36.66 -12.58
CA CYS A 170 13.07 36.48 -12.06
C CYS A 170 13.15 35.28 -11.12
N CYS A 171 14.00 34.32 -11.47
CA CYS A 171 14.10 32.99 -10.86
C CYS A 171 15.55 32.66 -10.45
N SER A 172 15.70 31.91 -9.37
CA SER A 172 17.01 31.45 -8.89
C SER A 172 17.63 30.33 -9.74
N THR A 173 16.82 29.63 -10.53
CA THR A 173 17.27 28.61 -11.49
C THR A 173 16.65 28.89 -12.87
N ILE A 174 16.93 28.04 -13.85
CA ILE A 174 16.27 28.12 -15.16
C ILE A 174 14.83 27.57 -15.17
N ASN A 175 14.39 26.93 -14.08
CA ASN A 175 13.08 26.30 -13.95
C ASN A 175 12.29 26.91 -12.79
N CYS A 176 11.34 27.76 -13.16
CA CYS A 176 10.28 28.33 -12.33
C CYS A 176 8.94 28.18 -13.09
#